data_AF-A0A2M7UDZ9-F1
#
_entry.id   AF-A0A2M7UDZ9-F1
#
_cell.length_a   1.000
_cell.length_b   1.000
_cell.length_c   1.000
_cell.angle_alpha   90.00
_cell.angle_beta   90.00
_cell.angle_gamma   90.00
#
_symmetry.space_group_name_H-M   'P 1'
#
loop_
_entity.id
_entity.type
_entity.pdbx_description
1 polymer ?
#
loop_
_entity_poly.entity_id
_entity_poly.type
_entity_poly.pdbx_seq_one_letter_code
_entity_poly.pdbx_strand_id
1 'polypeptide(L)'
;MSGGAEKLIFPEKRCIMETRTMTKKENFLLEHNKLSPLNLQATMLLLSRFKIEKPLLFKDNNWSIDKLRRPFILWLTSSPSGEKR
;
A
#
# COMPACT_ATOMS: atom_id res chain seq x y z
N MET A 1 35.94 -38.92 -6.31
CA MET A 1 36.13 -37.47 -6.49
C MET A 1 35.01 -36.96 -7.36
N SER A 2 34.33 -35.90 -6.90
CA SER A 2 33.48 -34.96 -7.67
C SER A 2 32.23 -35.53 -8.33
N GLY A 3 31.04 -34.95 -8.25
CA GLY A 3 30.50 -33.73 -7.67
C GLY A 3 29.03 -33.74 -8.12
N GLY A 4 28.05 -33.63 -7.23
CA GLY A 4 27.54 -32.32 -6.84
C GLY A 4 26.72 -31.68 -7.97
N ALA A 5 25.54 -32.21 -8.27
CA ALA A 5 24.53 -31.53 -9.10
C ALA A 5 23.22 -31.47 -8.31
N GLU A 6 23.23 -30.71 -7.23
CA GLU A 6 22.02 -30.27 -6.54
C GLU A 6 21.25 -29.34 -7.48
N LYS A 7 20.30 -29.90 -8.24
CA LYS A 7 19.22 -29.11 -8.82
C LYS A 7 18.36 -28.62 -7.67
N LEU A 8 18.65 -27.41 -7.20
CA LEU A 8 17.72 -26.61 -6.43
C LEU A 8 16.52 -26.32 -7.33
N ILE A 9 15.51 -27.17 -7.23
CA ILE A 9 14.17 -26.90 -7.70
C ILE A 9 13.67 -25.74 -6.84
N PHE A 10 13.72 -24.54 -7.40
CA PHE A 10 13.03 -23.38 -6.86
C PHE A 10 11.57 -23.78 -6.68
N PRO A 11 10.99 -23.70 -5.46
CA PRO A 11 9.57 -23.96 -5.32
C PRO A 11 8.84 -22.89 -6.10
N GLU A 12 8.16 -23.38 -7.13
CA GLU A 12 7.05 -22.77 -7.83
C GLU A 12 6.28 -21.89 -6.84
N LYS A 13 6.09 -20.62 -7.22
CA LYS A 13 5.40 -19.59 -6.44
C LYS A 13 4.02 -20.12 -6.08
N ARG A 14 3.93 -20.83 -4.96
CA ARG A 14 2.68 -21.24 -4.34
C ARG A 14 1.98 -19.94 -4.02
N CYS A 15 1.09 -19.53 -4.91
CA CYS A 15 0.11 -18.50 -4.65
C CYS A 15 -0.80 -19.12 -3.59
N ILE A 16 -0.35 -19.04 -2.34
CA ILE A 16 -1.21 -19.20 -1.19
C ILE A 16 -2.35 -18.21 -1.42
N MET A 17 -3.48 -18.70 -1.91
CA MET A 17 -4.77 -18.09 -1.65
C MET A 17 -5.07 -18.31 -0.17
N GLU A 18 -4.18 -17.81 0.68
CA GLU A 18 -4.52 -17.43 2.02
C GLU A 18 -5.59 -16.37 1.81
N THR A 19 -6.84 -16.70 2.15
CA THR A 19 -7.93 -15.73 2.24
C THR A 19 -7.56 -14.75 3.34
N ARG A 20 -6.60 -13.89 3.05
CA ARG A 20 -6.19 -12.77 3.86
C ARG A 20 -7.42 -11.87 3.87
N THR A 21 -8.04 -11.75 5.03
CA THR A 21 -9.07 -10.74 5.24
C THR A 21 -8.48 -9.40 4.84
N MET A 22 -8.96 -8.84 3.73
CA MET A 22 -8.49 -7.55 3.23
C MET A 22 -8.66 -6.53 4.35
N THR A 23 -7.55 -5.93 4.75
CA THR A 23 -7.59 -4.92 5.79
C THR A 23 -8.31 -3.68 5.25
N LYS A 24 -8.97 -2.92 6.14
CA LYS A 24 -9.63 -1.65 5.75
C LYS A 24 -8.65 -0.69 5.05
N LYS A 25 -7.37 -0.74 5.44
CA LYS A 25 -6.28 0.03 4.84
C LYS A 25 -5.97 -0.40 3.41
N GLU A 26 -5.87 -1.71 3.14
CA GLU A 26 -5.66 -2.23 1.79
C GLU A 26 -6.85 -1.90 0.88
N ASN A 27 -8.08 -2.04 1.39
CA ASN A 27 -9.28 -1.65 0.63
C ASN A 27 -9.28 -0.16 0.29
N PHE A 28 -8.92 0.70 1.24
CA PHE A 28 -8.79 2.13 0.98
C PHE A 28 -7.73 2.42 -0.10
N LEU A 29 -6.58 1.73 -0.06
CA LEU A 29 -5.52 1.91 -1.05
C LEU A 29 -6.01 1.55 -2.46
N LEU A 30 -6.69 0.41 -2.61
CA LEU A 30 -7.24 -0.04 -3.91
C LEU A 30 -8.25 0.95 -4.46
N GLU A 31 -9.23 1.36 -3.65
CA GLU A 31 -10.26 2.30 -4.08
C GLU A 31 -9.68 3.68 -4.38
N HIS A 32 -8.74 4.17 -3.58
CA HIS A 32 -8.02 5.42 -3.87
C HIS A 32 -7.28 5.34 -5.21
N ASN A 33 -6.51 4.28 -5.45
CA ASN A 33 -5.73 4.13 -6.68
C ASN A 33 -6.61 3.94 -7.92
N LYS A 34 -7.73 3.23 -7.81
CA LYS A 34 -8.72 3.07 -8.89
C LYS A 34 -9.33 4.41 -9.32
N LEU A 35 -9.58 5.30 -8.36
CA LEU A 35 -10.20 6.60 -8.60
C LEU A 35 -9.19 7.73 -8.87
N SER A 36 -7.89 7.44 -8.78
CA SER A 36 -6.83 8.45 -8.90
C SER A 36 -6.03 8.27 -10.18
N PRO A 37 -5.60 9.39 -10.81
CA PRO A 37 -4.69 9.32 -11.95
C PRO A 37 -3.34 8.74 -11.52
N LEU A 38 -2.56 8.24 -12.48
CA LEU A 38 -1.28 7.56 -12.23
C LEU A 38 -0.32 8.36 -11.34
N ASN A 39 -0.29 9.69 -11.47
CA ASN A 39 0.58 10.58 -10.68
C ASN A 39 0.13 10.76 -9.22
N LEU A 40 -1.08 10.33 -8.86
CA LEU A 40 -1.64 10.40 -7.51
C LEU A 40 -1.91 9.00 -6.93
N GLN A 41 -1.46 7.95 -7.61
CA GLN A 41 -1.47 6.62 -7.03
C GLN A 41 -0.53 6.56 -5.84
N ALA A 42 -0.98 5.89 -4.81
CA ALA A 42 -0.26 5.74 -3.57
C ALA A 42 0.24 4.31 -3.39
N THR A 43 1.17 4.16 -2.47
CA THR A 43 1.68 2.88 -1.99
C THR A 43 1.33 2.70 -0.52
N MET A 44 1.40 1.46 -0.03
CA MET A 44 1.15 1.16 1.38
C MET A 44 2.06 1.98 2.33
N LEU A 45 3.27 2.30 1.89
CA LEU A 45 4.24 3.13 2.61
C LEU A 45 3.70 4.56 2.81
N LEU A 46 3.15 5.17 1.75
CA LEU A 46 2.56 6.51 1.82
C LEU A 46 1.36 6.55 2.77
N LEU A 47 0.52 5.51 2.79
CA LEU A 47 -0.58 5.43 3.75
C LEU A 47 -0.05 5.31 5.20
N SER A 48 0.98 4.50 5.43
CA SER A 48 1.61 4.40 6.76
C SER A 48 2.13 5.76 7.22
N ARG A 49 2.82 6.49 6.33
CA ARG A 49 3.36 7.81 6.60
C ARG A 49 2.26 8.84 6.88
N PHE A 50 1.21 8.86 6.06
CA PHE A 50 0.05 9.73 6.27
C PHE A 50 -0.60 9.51 7.64
N LYS A 51 -0.72 8.25 8.08
CA LYS A 51 -1.27 7.95 9.41
C LYS A 51 -0.38 8.47 10.55
N ILE A 52 0.94 8.37 10.40
CA ILE A 52 1.90 8.88 11.38
C ILE A 52 1.87 10.41 11.45
N GLU A 53 1.77 11.08 10.30
CA GLU A 53 1.78 12.55 10.23
C GLU A 53 0.43 13.19 10.59
N LYS A 54 -0.69 12.51 10.31
CA LYS A 54 -2.04 13.01 10.54
C LYS A 54 -2.87 12.08 11.44
N PRO A 55 -2.39 11.69 12.64
CA PRO A 55 -3.05 10.70 13.49
C PRO A 55 -4.45 11.15 13.94
N LEU A 56 -4.68 12.46 14.04
CA LEU A 56 -5.98 13.05 14.42
C LEU A 56 -7.11 12.76 13.42
N LEU A 57 -6.79 12.39 12.18
CA LEU A 57 -7.78 11.99 11.18
C LEU A 57 -8.25 10.54 11.37
N PHE A 58 -7.57 9.76 12.22
CA PHE A 58 -7.77 8.31 12.40
C PHE A 58 -8.33 7.94 13.77
N LYS A 59 -9.27 8.74 14.32
CA LYS A 59 -9.82 8.55 15.68
C LYS A 59 -10.32 7.13 15.96
N ASP A 60 -10.84 6.42 14.95
CA ASP A 60 -11.35 5.04 15.09
C ASP A 60 -10.58 4.02 14.25
N ASN A 61 -9.34 4.36 13.82
CA ASN A 61 -8.57 3.57 12.86
C ASN A 61 -9.35 3.26 11.56
N ASN A 62 -10.34 4.12 11.25
CA ASN A 62 -11.30 3.91 10.18
C ASN A 62 -10.77 4.46 8.86
N TRP A 63 -10.41 3.57 7.94
CA TRP A 63 -9.92 3.90 6.60
C TRP A 63 -11.07 4.22 5.63
N SER A 64 -11.92 5.19 5.98
CA SER A 64 -13.08 5.57 5.16
C SER A 64 -12.67 6.40 3.94
N ILE A 65 -13.09 5.97 2.75
CA ILE A 65 -12.82 6.68 1.49
C ILE A 65 -13.41 8.09 1.51
N ASP A 66 -14.68 8.24 1.91
CA ASP A 66 -15.38 9.52 1.88
C ASP A 66 -14.74 10.58 2.77
N LYS A 67 -14.18 10.15 3.92
CA LYS A 67 -13.59 11.04 4.92
C LYS A 67 -12.11 11.29 4.71
N LEU A 68 -11.34 10.27 4.33
CA LEU A 68 -9.88 10.36 4.29
C LEU A 68 -9.33 10.67 2.91
N ARG A 69 -10.04 10.35 1.82
CA ARG A 69 -9.47 10.49 0.47
C ARG A 69 -9.08 11.93 0.14
N ARG A 70 -9.95 12.90 0.45
CA ARG A 70 -9.65 14.33 0.23
C ARG A 70 -8.46 14.81 1.07
N PRO A 71 -8.44 14.63 2.40
CA PRO A 71 -7.26 14.93 3.21
C PRO A 71 -5.98 14.23 2.74
N PHE A 72 -6.10 12.97 2.29
CA PHE A 72 -4.97 12.18 1.80
C PHE A 72 -4.42 12.73 0.49
N ILE A 73 -5.26 13.08 -0.49
CA ILE A 73 -4.83 13.72 -1.74
C ILE A 73 -4.16 15.05 -1.43
N LEU A 74 -4.78 15.90 -0.60
CA LEU A 74 -4.20 17.19 -0.22
C LEU A 74 -2.83 17.02 0.45
N TRP A 75 -2.70 16.05 1.34
CA TRP A 75 -1.42 15.72 1.96
C TRP A 75 -0.40 15.20 0.93
N LEU A 76 -0.82 14.32 0.02
CA LEU A 76 0.04 13.75 -1.03
C LEU A 76 0.57 14.83 -1.98
N THR A 77 -0.27 15.80 -2.37
CA THR A 77 0.12 16.93 -3.22
C THR A 77 0.92 18.00 -2.48
N SER A 78 0.77 18.10 -1.16
CA SER A 78 1.50 19.06 -0.31
C SER A 78 2.83 18.49 0.21
N SER A 79 3.00 17.16 0.18
CA SER A 79 4.24 16.53 0.60
C SER A 79 5.34 16.88 -0.39
N PRO A 80 6.47 17.47 0.06
CA PRO A 80 7.62 17.74 -0.80
C PRO A 80 8.34 16.47 -1.25
N SER A 81 7.79 15.28 -0.97
CA SER A 81 8.22 14.01 -1.56
C SER A 81 7.83 13.91 -3.04
N GLY A 82 8.26 14.89 -3.83
CA GLY A 82 8.81 14.60 -5.14
C GLY A 82 10.15 13.89 -4.96
N GLU A 83 10.15 12.67 -4.42
CA GLU A 83 11.26 11.78 -4.75
C GLU A 83 11.03 11.37 -6.20
N LYS A 84 11.96 11.87 -7.01
CA LYS A 84 11.92 11.94 -8.46
C LYS A 84 11.83 10.54 -9.06
N ARG A 85 11.29 10.54 -10.28
CA ARG A 85 11.48 9.53 -11.33
C ARG A 85 12.85 8.84 -11.30
#